data_AF-A0A2K5XR28-F1
#
_entry.id   AF-A0A2K5XR28-F1
#
_cell.length_a   1.000
_cell.length_b   1.000
_cell.length_c   1.000
_cell.angle_alpha   90.00
_cell.angle_beta   90.00
_cell.angle_gamma   90.00
#
_symmetry.space_group_name_H-M   'P 1'
#
loop_
_entity.id
_entity.type
_entity.pdbx_description
1 polymer ?
#
loop_
_entity_poly.entity_id
_entity_poly.type
_entity_poly.pdbx_seq_one_letter_code
_entity_poly.pdbx_strand_id
1 'polypeptide(L)'
;MVNKQGQTRLSKYYEHVDINKRTLLETEVIKRCLSRSNEQCSFTEYKDFRLIYRQYAALFIVVGVDDTETEMAIYEFIHNFVEVLDEYFSRTISLQKINN
;
A
#
# COMPACT_ATOMS: atom_id res chain seq x y z
N MET A 1 1.46 -3.49 0.19
CA MET A 1 2.81 -2.87 0.05
C MET A 1 3.58 -3.63 -1.02
N VAL A 2 4.09 -2.94 -2.03
CA VAL A 2 4.60 -3.54 -3.27
C VAL A 2 5.89 -2.82 -3.68
N ASN A 3 6.93 -3.51 -4.13
CA ASN A 3 8.12 -2.84 -4.64
C ASN A 3 7.95 -2.36 -6.09
N LYS A 4 8.93 -1.61 -6.62
CA LYS A 4 8.96 -1.15 -8.02
C LYS A 4 8.88 -2.27 -9.07
N GLN A 5 9.23 -3.50 -8.72
CA GLN A 5 9.15 -4.68 -9.60
C GLN A 5 7.77 -5.35 -9.58
N GLY A 6 6.81 -4.85 -8.80
CA GLY A 6 5.48 -5.45 -8.67
C GLY A 6 5.41 -6.64 -7.72
N GLN A 7 6.43 -6.88 -6.89
CA GLN A 7 6.42 -7.95 -5.90
C GLN A 7 5.72 -7.47 -4.62
N THR A 8 4.71 -8.21 -4.18
CA THR A 8 4.04 -8.00 -2.89
C THR A 8 5.01 -8.26 -1.73
N ARG A 9 5.19 -7.26 -0.86
CA ARG A 9 5.97 -7.36 0.38
C ARG A 9 5.10 -7.59 1.61
N LEU A 10 3.88 -7.04 1.57
CA LEU A 10 2.86 -7.21 2.60
C LEU A 10 1.49 -7.07 1.94
N SER A 11 0.60 -8.02 2.22
CA SER A 11 -0.83 -7.93 1.90
C SER A 11 -1.68 -8.24 3.12
N LYS A 12 -2.79 -7.52 3.26
CA LYS A 12 -3.78 -7.71 4.31
C LYS A 12 -5.16 -7.53 3.68
N TYR A 13 -6.06 -8.46 4.00
CA TYR A 13 -7.45 -8.44 3.58
C TYR A 13 -8.30 -8.24 4.82
N TYR A 14 -9.17 -7.24 4.79
CA TYR A 14 -10.13 -6.94 5.87
C TYR A 14 -11.46 -7.64 5.66
N GLU A 15 -11.74 -8.08 4.43
CA GLU A 15 -12.85 -8.93 4.07
C GLU A 15 -12.37 -10.31 3.61
N HIS A 16 -13.28 -11.28 3.60
CA HIS A 16 -12.97 -12.62 3.15
C HIS A 16 -12.69 -12.66 1.64
N VAL A 17 -11.45 -12.97 1.28
CA VAL A 17 -11.04 -13.26 -0.10
C VAL A 17 -10.52 -14.69 -0.18
N ASP A 18 -11.13 -15.48 -1.05
CA ASP A 18 -10.70 -16.86 -1.36
C ASP A 18 -9.21 -16.89 -1.69
N ILE A 19 -8.47 -17.82 -1.10
CA ILE A 19 -7.02 -17.95 -1.27
C ILE A 19 -6.61 -18.01 -2.75
N ASN A 20 -7.39 -18.72 -3.58
CA ASN A 20 -7.14 -18.89 -5.01
C ASN A 20 -7.34 -17.60 -5.82
N LYS A 21 -8.08 -16.62 -5.30
CA LYS A 21 -8.34 -15.33 -5.97
C LYS A 21 -7.34 -14.25 -5.56
N ARG A 22 -6.63 -14.42 -4.44
CA ARG A 22 -5.73 -13.40 -3.87
C ARG A 22 -4.61 -13.00 -4.83
N THR A 23 -3.93 -13.97 -5.43
CA THR A 23 -2.82 -13.71 -6.36
C THR A 23 -3.29 -12.94 -7.59
N LEU A 24 -4.46 -13.29 -8.14
CA LEU A 24 -5.02 -12.59 -9.28
C LEU A 24 -5.41 -11.15 -8.92
N LEU A 25 -6.09 -10.97 -7.79
CA LEU A 25 -6.47 -9.67 -7.26
C LEU A 25 -5.25 -8.76 -7.05
N GLU A 26 -4.22 -9.24 -6.35
CA GLU A 26 -2.98 -8.50 -6.14
C GLU A 26 -2.34 -8.10 -7.48
N THR A 27 -2.24 -9.04 -8.42
CA THR A 27 -1.64 -8.80 -9.75
C THR A 27 -2.37 -7.69 -10.51
N GLU A 28 -3.70 -7.72 -10.52
CA GLU A 28 -4.51 -6.71 -11.21
C GLU A 28 -4.38 -5.32 -10.58
N VAL A 29 -4.45 -5.25 -9.24
CA VAL A 29 -4.28 -4.01 -8.47
C VAL A 29 -2.88 -3.42 -8.69
N ILE A 30 -1.84 -4.25 -8.58
CA ILE A 30 -0.44 -3.85 -8.76
C ILE A 30 -0.22 -3.29 -10.15
N LYS A 31 -0.65 -4.02 -11.19
CA LYS A 31 -0.48 -3.58 -12.58
C LYS A 31 -1.12 -2.21 -12.80
N ARG A 32 -2.32 -2.00 -12.25
CA ARG A 32 -3.10 -0.77 -12.43
C ARG A 32 -2.49 0.43 -11.72
N CYS A 33 -1.90 0.24 -10.54
CA CYS A 33 -1.22 1.31 -9.81
C CYS A 33 0.16 1.62 -10.39
N LEU A 34 0.97 0.60 -10.70
CA LEU A 34 2.36 0.79 -11.16
C LEU A 34 2.47 1.23 -12.62
N SER A 35 1.43 1.05 -13.44
CA SER A 35 1.43 1.53 -14.83
C SER A 35 1.13 3.02 -14.98
N ARG A 36 0.81 3.72 -13.88
CA ARG A 36 0.42 5.14 -13.91
C ARG A 36 1.64 6.05 -13.82
N SER A 37 1.58 7.19 -14.52
CA SER A 37 2.63 8.20 -14.47
C SER A 37 2.50 9.09 -13.23
N ASN A 38 3.55 9.87 -12.92
CA ASN A 38 3.58 10.73 -11.74
C ASN A 38 2.64 11.95 -11.83
N GLU A 39 2.19 12.29 -13.04
CA GLU A 39 1.24 13.38 -13.29
C GLU A 39 -0.22 12.94 -13.05
N GLN A 40 -0.46 11.64 -12.94
CA GLN A 40 -1.78 11.10 -12.68
C GLN A 40 -2.07 11.07 -11.18
N CYS A 41 -3.35 11.27 -10.81
CA CYS A 41 -3.74 11.24 -9.42
C CYS A 41 -3.53 9.85 -8.78
N SER A 42 -3.35 9.86 -7.47
CA SER A 42 -3.16 8.70 -6.61
C SER A 42 -4.42 7.85 -6.40
N PHE A 43 -5.53 8.16 -7.07
CA PHE A 43 -6.82 7.50 -6.90
C PHE A 43 -7.24 6.83 -8.21
N THR A 44 -7.69 5.58 -8.16
CA THR A 44 -8.17 4.86 -9.34
C THR A 44 -9.20 3.80 -8.99
N GLU A 45 -10.21 3.62 -9.83
CA GLU A 45 -11.24 2.61 -9.62
C GLU A 45 -10.77 1.22 -10.04
N TYR A 46 -11.18 0.21 -9.28
CA TYR A 46 -11.03 -1.20 -9.59
C TYR A 46 -12.24 -1.98 -9.08
N LYS A 47 -13.09 -2.46 -9.99
CA LYS A 47 -14.37 -3.12 -9.66
C LYS A 47 -15.16 -2.22 -8.71
N ASP A 48 -15.62 -2.77 -7.59
CA ASP A 48 -16.41 -2.06 -6.59
C ASP A 48 -15.56 -1.29 -5.57
N PHE A 49 -14.24 -1.18 -5.79
CA PHE A 49 -13.33 -0.49 -4.89
C PHE A 49 -12.72 0.75 -5.54
N ARG A 50 -12.46 1.76 -4.71
CA ARG A 50 -11.51 2.83 -5.01
C ARG A 50 -10.14 2.45 -4.46
N LEU A 51 -9.12 2.50 -5.30
CA LEU A 51 -7.73 2.26 -4.93
C LEU A 51 -7.03 3.59 -4.70
N ILE A 52 -6.47 3.77 -3.51
CA ILE A 52 -5.62 4.89 -3.14
C ILE A 52 -4.19 4.37 -3.02
N TYR A 53 -3.25 5.00 -3.72
CA TYR A 53 -1.85 4.59 -3.67
C TYR A 53 -0.88 5.75 -3.52
N ARG A 54 0.23 5.50 -2.80
CA ARG A 54 1.31 6.47 -2.60
C ARG A 54 2.67 5.77 -2.71
N GLN A 55 3.60 6.44 -3.39
CA GLN A 55 4.97 5.96 -3.55
C GLN A 55 5.89 6.55 -2.47
N TYR A 56 6.63 5.69 -1.80
CA TYR A 56 7.70 6.00 -0.86
C TYR A 56 9.00 5.36 -1.36
N ALA A 57 9.89 6.17 -1.94
CA ALA A 57 11.13 5.72 -2.57
C ALA A 57 10.91 4.55 -3.56
N ALA A 58 11.28 3.32 -3.18
CA ALA A 58 11.16 2.10 -3.98
C ALA A 58 9.94 1.24 -3.63
N LEU A 59 9.04 1.74 -2.78
CA LEU A 59 7.88 1.05 -2.26
C LEU A 59 6.59 1.79 -2.61
N PHE A 60 5.55 1.05 -2.95
CA PHE A 60 4.18 1.54 -3.11
C PHE A 60 3.31 0.98 -2.00
N ILE A 61 2.57 1.88 -1.34
CA ILE A 61 1.47 1.52 -0.46
C ILE A 61 0.19 1.68 -1.27
N VAL A 62 -0.65 0.64 -1.29
CA VAL A 62 -1.93 0.62 -2.00
C VAL A 62 -2.98 0.16 -1.01
N VAL A 63 -4.09 0.90 -0.94
CA VAL A 63 -5.25 0.62 -0.09
C VAL A 63 -6.48 0.62 -0.99
N GLY A 64 -7.29 -0.44 -0.93
CA GLY A 64 -8.61 -0.48 -1.55
C GLY A 64 -9.68 -0.18 -0.51
N VAL A 65 -10.58 0.74 -0.81
CA VAL A 65 -11.72 1.12 0.04
C VAL A 65 -13.01 1.06 -0.75
N ASP A 66 -14.12 0.95 -0.03
CA ASP A 66 -15.46 1.08 -0.61
C ASP A 66 -15.79 2.55 -0.93
N ASP A 67 -17.04 2.82 -1.26
CA ASP A 67 -17.50 4.15 -1.64
C ASP A 67 -17.84 5.08 -0.47
N THR A 68 -17.75 4.59 0.77
CA THR A 68 -18.08 5.33 1.99
C THR A 68 -16.91 6.18 2.50
N GLU A 69 -15.68 5.81 2.11
CA GLU A 69 -14.47 6.49 2.56
C GLU A 69 -14.10 7.68 1.67
N THR A 70 -13.48 8.69 2.29
CA THR A 70 -12.91 9.84 1.58
C THR A 70 -11.49 9.54 1.12
N GLU A 71 -11.20 9.65 -0.18
CA GLU A 71 -9.90 9.25 -0.75
C GLU A 71 -8.73 10.01 -0.14
N MET A 72 -8.93 11.31 0.12
CA MET A 72 -7.91 12.15 0.74
C MET A 72 -7.60 11.73 2.17
N ALA A 73 -8.61 11.30 2.94
CA ALA A 73 -8.40 10.81 4.30
C ALA A 73 -7.56 9.51 4.29
N ILE A 74 -7.83 8.62 3.34
CA ILE A 74 -7.04 7.39 3.15
C ILE A 74 -5.61 7.72 2.69
N TYR A 75 -5.43 8.73 1.85
CA TYR A 75 -4.12 9.17 1.39
C TYR A 75 -3.24 9.69 2.54
N GLU A 76 -3.82 10.47 3.45
CA GLU A 76 -3.14 10.94 4.67
C GLU A 76 -2.93 9.80 5.68
N PHE A 77 -3.89 8.88 5.79
CA PHE A 77 -3.72 7.67 6.62
C PHE A 77 -2.51 6.84 6.16
N ILE A 78 -2.32 6.64 4.86
CA ILE A 78 -1.15 5.96 4.31
C ILE A 78 0.15 6.67 4.75
N HIS A 79 0.14 8.00 4.80
CA HIS A 79 1.29 8.77 5.23
C HIS A 79 1.64 8.55 6.69
N ASN A 80 0.66 8.74 7.56
CA ASN A 80 0.80 8.52 8.99
C ASN A 80 1.24 7.07 9.28
N PHE A 81 0.69 6.10 8.56
CA PHE A 81 1.10 4.70 8.68
C PHE A 81 2.59 4.49 8.37
N VAL A 82 3.09 5.09 7.29
CA VAL A 82 4.52 4.96 6.92
C VAL A 82 5.42 5.68 7.92
N GLU A 83 5.03 6.86 8.43
CA GLU A 83 5.79 7.58 9.46
C GLU A 83 5.91 6.77 10.75
N VAL A 84 4.81 6.17 11.22
CA VAL A 84 4.82 5.30 12.40
C VAL A 84 5.72 4.09 12.19
N LEU A 85 5.70 3.48 11.01
CA LEU A 85 6.62 2.36 10.69
C LEU A 85 8.08 2.82 10.71
N ASP A 86 8.39 3.96 10.09
CA ASP A 86 9.75 4.50 10.04
C ASP A 86 10.30 4.79 11.44
N GLU A 87 9.48 5.39 12.31
CA GLU A 87 9.83 5.65 13.70
C GLU A 87 10.06 4.34 14.48
N TYR A 88 9.15 3.37 14.34
CA TYR A 88 9.25 2.08 15.03
C TYR A 88 10.51 1.31 14.64
N PHE A 89 10.82 1.22 13.34
CA PHE A 89 11.99 0.50 12.86
C PHE A 89 13.29 1.26 13.12
N SER A 90 13.29 2.59 13.06
CA SER A 90 14.45 3.41 13.45
C SER A 90 14.84 3.17 14.92
N ARG A 91 13.85 3.11 15.82
CA ARG A 91 14.05 2.76 17.23
C ARG A 91 14.53 1.32 17.42
N THR A 92 13.97 0.36 16.67
CA THR A 92 14.37 -1.05 16.77
C THR A 92 15.83 -1.25 16.34
N ILE A 93 16.23 -0.62 15.22
CA ILE A 93 17.60 -0.71 14.69
C ILE A 93 18.59 -0.04 15.65
N SER A 94 18.24 1.10 16.25
CA SER A 94 19.12 1.77 17.21
C SER A 94 19.34 0.92 18.47
N LEU A 95 18.30 0.27 18.99
CA LEU A 95 18.41 -0.66 20.12
C LEU A 95 19.26 -1.89 19.77
N GLN A 96 19.11 -2.47 18.57
CA GLN A 96 19.95 -3.59 18.13
C GLN A 96 21.44 -3.22 18.00
N LYS A 97 21.75 -1.97 17.63
CA LYS A 97 23.14 -1.48 17.59
C LYS A 97 23.75 -1.28 18.98
N ILE A 98 22.94 -1.02 20.00
CA ILE A 98 23.40 -0.85 21.39
C ILE A 98 23.65 -2.21 22.06
N ASN A 99 22.89 -3.23 21.68
CA ASN A 99 22.96 -4.57 22.28
C ASN A 99 23.95 -5.52 21.59
N ASN A 100 24.78 -5.02 20.67
CA ASN A 100 25.89 -5.72 20.00
C ASN A 100 27.19 -4.95 20.23
#